data_AF-A0A2V8L5D2-F1
#
_entry.id   AF-A0A2V8L5D2-F1
#
_cell.length_a   1.000
_cell.length_b   1.000
_cell.length_c   1.000
_cell.angle_alpha   90.00
_cell.angle_beta   90.00
_cell.angle_gamma   90.00
#
_symmetry.space_group_name_H-M   'P 1'
#
loop_
_entity.id
_entity.type
_entity.pdbx_description
1 polymer ?
#
loop_
_entity_poly.entity_id
_entity_poly.type
_entity_poly.pdbx_seq_one_letter_code
_entity_poly.pdbx_strand_id
1 'polypeptide(L)'
;MIETEDDAVKFMKSVKFALRYNATPALPLASMYAAAGDQRRAIELTNALLARNEVVETNVIADRLVLVQRDIVPALFALRTRFRAQKLSDYVDRAFRLIRKDGTASSGDVRRFLGVDGMKRPDPADLALGELQRDMLIDRGPSSVPKNGIRLRRRTRSW
;
A
#
# COMPACT_ATOMS: atom_id res chain seq x y z
N MET A 1 -19.45 -13.04 4.93
CA MET A 1 -18.39 -12.99 3.91
C MET A 1 -18.66 -11.75 3.07
N ILE A 2 -17.64 -10.97 2.69
CA ILE A 2 -17.84 -9.81 1.81
C ILE A 2 -17.86 -10.27 0.36
N GLU A 3 -18.93 -9.93 -0.36
CA GLU A 3 -19.12 -10.43 -1.72
C GLU A 3 -19.07 -9.32 -2.75
N THR A 4 -19.53 -8.12 -2.43
CA THR A 4 -19.59 -6.99 -3.38
C THR A 4 -18.60 -5.88 -3.05
N GLU A 5 -18.37 -4.96 -3.99
CA GLU A 5 -17.56 -3.77 -3.72
C GLU A 5 -18.15 -2.92 -2.59
N ASP A 6 -19.47 -2.79 -2.53
CA ASP A 6 -20.14 -2.01 -1.49
C ASP A 6 -20.06 -2.69 -0.12
N ASP A 7 -20.05 -4.03 -0.07
CA ASP A 7 -19.75 -4.76 1.16
C ASP A 7 -18.32 -4.49 1.64
N ALA A 8 -17.36 -4.46 0.70
CA ALA A 8 -15.98 -4.13 1.01
C ALA A 8 -15.84 -2.69 1.55
N VAL A 9 -16.59 -1.73 0.99
CA VAL A 9 -16.63 -0.34 1.50
C VAL A 9 -17.24 -0.30 2.90
N LYS A 10 -18.39 -0.96 3.13
CA LYS A 10 -19.02 -1.03 4.46
C LYS A 10 -18.10 -1.66 5.49
N PHE A 11 -17.44 -2.75 5.13
CA PHE A 11 -16.44 -3.42 5.95
C PHE A 11 -15.29 -2.48 6.30
N MET A 12 -14.67 -1.82 5.32
CA MET A 12 -13.57 -0.90 5.60
C MET A 12 -13.99 0.29 6.47
N LYS A 13 -15.23 0.78 6.30
CA LYS A 13 -15.80 1.83 7.16
C LYS A 13 -15.97 1.37 8.61
N SER A 14 -16.28 0.09 8.85
CA SER A 14 -16.46 -0.43 10.21
C SER A 14 -15.13 -0.73 10.91
N VAL A 15 -14.16 -1.35 10.22
CA VAL A 15 -12.89 -1.78 10.84
C VAL A 15 -11.79 -0.72 10.81
N LYS A 16 -11.88 0.25 9.87
CA LYS A 16 -10.89 1.32 9.59
C LYS A 16 -9.52 0.86 9.11
N PHE A 17 -9.03 -0.26 9.61
CA PHE A 17 -7.76 -0.89 9.25
C PHE A 17 -8.02 -2.37 8.94
N ALA A 18 -7.52 -2.83 7.81
CA ALA A 18 -7.53 -4.25 7.48
C ALA A 18 -6.18 -4.68 6.90
N LEU A 19 -5.63 -5.77 7.41
CA LEU A 19 -4.52 -6.45 6.74
C LEU A 19 -4.98 -6.88 5.34
N ARG A 20 -4.13 -6.62 4.35
CA ARG A 20 -4.42 -7.10 2.99
C ARG A 20 -4.48 -8.63 2.96
N TYR A 21 -3.51 -9.26 3.60
CA TYR A 21 -3.40 -10.71 3.73
C TYR A 21 -4.00 -11.18 5.06
N ASN A 22 -3.75 -12.43 5.44
CA ASN A 22 -4.26 -12.99 6.69
C ASN A 22 -3.74 -12.28 7.94
N ALA A 23 -4.56 -12.33 8.99
CA ALA A 23 -4.18 -11.90 10.33
C ALA A 23 -2.97 -12.68 10.84
N THR A 24 -2.15 -12.02 11.65
CA THR A 24 -1.07 -12.69 12.40
C THR A 24 -1.45 -12.73 13.86
N PRO A 25 -1.10 -13.77 14.63
CA PRO A 25 -1.44 -13.86 16.07
C PRO A 25 -0.99 -12.65 16.90
N ALA A 26 0.12 -12.01 16.49
CA ALA A 26 0.67 -10.85 17.17
C ALA A 26 -0.07 -9.52 16.89
N LEU A 27 -1.01 -9.50 15.93
CA LEU A 27 -1.70 -8.29 15.50
C LEU A 27 -3.15 -8.63 15.09
N PRO A 28 -4.12 -8.54 16.01
CA PRO A 28 -5.50 -8.94 15.79
C PRO A 28 -6.29 -7.89 15.00
N LEU A 29 -5.78 -7.52 13.82
CA LEU A 29 -6.50 -6.69 12.87
C LEU A 29 -7.42 -7.52 11.99
N ALA A 30 -8.48 -6.88 11.52
CA ALA A 30 -9.32 -7.44 10.48
C ALA A 30 -8.49 -7.74 9.22
N SER A 31 -8.94 -8.67 8.39
CA SER A 31 -8.21 -9.11 7.19
C SER A 31 -9.15 -9.19 5.99
N MET A 32 -8.70 -8.69 4.85
CA MET A 32 -9.45 -8.82 3.60
C MET A 32 -9.56 -10.28 3.14
N TYR A 33 -8.50 -11.07 3.30
CA TYR A 33 -8.50 -12.49 2.92
C TYR A 33 -9.49 -13.28 3.79
N ALA A 34 -9.49 -13.02 5.10
CA ALA A 34 -10.45 -13.66 6.01
C ALA A 34 -11.90 -13.20 5.74
N ALA A 35 -12.11 -11.90 5.49
CA ALA A 35 -13.45 -11.36 5.26
C ALA A 35 -14.07 -11.84 3.94
N ALA A 36 -13.27 -11.94 2.87
CA ALA A 36 -13.72 -12.36 1.55
C ALA A 36 -13.81 -13.88 1.41
N GLY A 37 -13.15 -14.67 2.28
CA GLY A 37 -13.16 -16.13 2.25
C GLY A 37 -12.38 -16.76 1.08
N ASP A 38 -12.07 -15.99 0.04
CA ASP A 38 -11.29 -16.40 -1.13
C ASP A 38 -10.22 -15.36 -1.47
N GLN A 39 -9.02 -15.83 -1.83
CA GLN A 39 -7.88 -14.96 -2.10
C GLN A 39 -8.06 -14.13 -3.37
N ARG A 40 -8.62 -14.74 -4.42
CA ARG A 40 -8.84 -14.04 -5.69
C ARG A 40 -9.89 -12.94 -5.48
N ARG A 41 -10.96 -13.24 -4.76
CA ARG A 41 -12.00 -12.26 -4.42
C ARG A 41 -11.45 -11.13 -3.56
N ALA A 42 -10.62 -11.44 -2.56
CA ALA A 42 -9.98 -10.41 -1.75
C ALA A 42 -9.11 -9.44 -2.58
N ILE A 43 -8.39 -9.95 -3.59
CA ILE A 43 -7.59 -9.13 -4.51
C ILE A 43 -8.50 -8.24 -5.36
N GLU A 44 -9.56 -8.79 -5.94
CA GLU A 44 -10.53 -8.05 -6.76
C GLU A 44 -11.16 -6.90 -5.95
N LEU A 45 -11.68 -7.20 -4.75
CA LEU A 45 -12.29 -6.21 -3.86
C LEU A 45 -11.29 -5.15 -3.38
N THR A 46 -10.04 -5.55 -3.08
CA THR A 46 -8.97 -4.59 -2.71
C THR A 46 -8.69 -3.63 -3.86
N ASN A 47 -8.60 -4.13 -5.09
CA ASN A 47 -8.36 -3.29 -6.26
C ASN A 47 -9.51 -2.33 -6.53
N ALA A 48 -10.76 -2.78 -6.35
CA ALA A 48 -11.95 -1.93 -6.44
C ALA A 48 -11.92 -0.80 -5.40
N LEU A 49 -11.60 -1.10 -4.14
CA LEU A 49 -11.46 -0.11 -3.08
C LEU A 49 -10.40 0.95 -3.40
N LEU A 50 -9.24 0.53 -3.91
CA LEU A 50 -8.16 1.43 -4.34
C LEU A 50 -8.59 2.27 -5.56
N ALA A 51 -9.32 1.70 -6.51
CA ALA A 51 -9.81 2.41 -7.70
C ALA A 51 -10.82 3.49 -7.34
N ARG A 52 -11.70 3.21 -6.37
CA ARG A 52 -12.69 4.15 -5.82
C ARG A 52 -12.09 5.17 -4.85
N ASN A 53 -10.79 5.07 -4.52
CA ASN A 53 -10.12 5.88 -3.51
C ASN A 53 -10.82 5.81 -2.12
N GLU A 54 -11.35 4.64 -1.76
CA GLU A 54 -12.00 4.39 -0.46
C GLU A 54 -10.98 4.03 0.63
N VAL A 55 -9.83 3.49 0.21
CA VAL A 55 -8.74 3.09 1.08
C VAL A 55 -7.40 3.54 0.51
N VAL A 56 -6.39 3.55 1.38
CA VAL A 56 -5.00 3.62 0.99
C VAL A 56 -4.23 2.43 1.52
N GLU A 57 -3.37 1.86 0.69
CA GLU A 57 -2.46 0.80 1.09
C GLU A 57 -1.13 1.36 1.63
N THR A 58 -0.72 0.89 2.80
CA THR A 58 0.48 1.36 3.50
C THR A 58 1.14 0.24 4.33
N ASN A 59 2.41 0.45 4.68
CA ASN A 59 3.18 -0.42 5.56
C ASN A 59 3.38 0.17 6.97
N VAL A 60 2.73 1.29 7.31
CA VAL A 60 2.93 2.02 8.57
C VAL A 60 2.69 1.15 9.82
N ILE A 61 1.74 0.21 9.76
CA ILE A 61 1.29 -0.52 10.94
C ILE A 61 2.08 -1.83 11.05
N ALA A 62 2.99 -1.89 12.03
CA ALA A 62 3.83 -3.05 12.33
C ALA A 62 4.56 -3.62 11.09
N ASP A 63 4.97 -2.75 10.17
CA ASP A 63 5.62 -3.09 8.89
C ASP A 63 4.79 -4.01 7.96
N ARG A 64 3.48 -4.15 8.22
CA ARG A 64 2.56 -5.00 7.45
C ARG A 64 1.82 -4.20 6.40
N LEU A 65 1.50 -4.87 5.29
CA LEU A 65 0.67 -4.30 4.23
C LEU A 65 -0.79 -4.21 4.69
N VAL A 66 -1.23 -2.99 4.97
CA VAL A 66 -2.54 -2.66 5.55
C VAL A 66 -3.30 -1.71 4.62
N LEU A 67 -4.58 -1.99 4.43
CA LEU A 67 -5.55 -1.05 3.89
C LEU A 67 -6.08 -0.18 5.02
N VAL A 68 -5.97 1.13 4.84
CA VAL A 68 -6.46 2.16 5.75
C VAL A 68 -7.62 2.86 5.08
N GLN A 69 -8.77 2.90 5.73
CA GLN A 69 -9.91 3.63 5.21
C GLN A 69 -9.61 5.14 5.15
N ARG A 70 -10.06 5.78 4.07
CA ARG A 70 -9.69 7.16 3.70
C ARG A 70 -9.89 8.23 4.80
N ASP A 71 -10.94 8.13 5.61
CA ASP A 71 -11.26 9.12 6.65
C ASP A 71 -10.26 9.14 7.82
N ILE A 72 -9.55 8.03 8.08
CA ILE A 72 -8.50 7.97 9.12
C ILE A 72 -7.12 8.36 8.58
N VAL A 73 -6.93 8.40 7.26
CA VAL A 73 -5.64 8.69 6.64
C VAL A 73 -5.01 10.02 7.11
N PRO A 74 -5.76 11.14 7.31
CA PRO A 74 -5.19 12.38 7.85
C PRO A 74 -4.64 12.21 9.27
N ALA A 75 -5.38 11.52 10.15
CA ALA A 75 -4.95 11.27 11.52
C ALA A 75 -3.70 10.38 11.56
N LEU A 76 -3.69 9.30 10.76
CA LEU A 76 -2.53 8.42 10.63
C LEU A 76 -1.29 9.18 10.12
N PHE A 77 -1.48 10.07 9.14
CA PHE A 77 -0.40 10.89 8.61
C PHE A 77 0.15 11.87 9.64
N ALA A 78 -0.71 12.56 10.39
CA ALA A 78 -0.31 13.46 11.46
C ALA A 78 0.52 12.73 12.52
N LEU A 79 0.08 11.53 12.93
CA LEU A 79 0.84 10.68 13.85
C LEU A 79 2.18 10.25 13.25
N ARG A 80 2.18 9.75 12.01
CA ARG A 80 3.40 9.25 11.38
C ARG A 80 4.45 10.34 11.20
N THR A 81 4.05 11.52 10.74
CA THR A 81 4.94 12.64 10.46
C THR A 81 5.61 13.20 11.72
N ARG A 82 4.91 13.19 12.86
CA ARG A 82 5.48 13.57 14.16
C ARG A 82 6.70 12.74 14.56
N PHE A 83 6.72 11.46 14.18
CA PHE A 83 7.78 10.50 14.54
C PHE A 83 8.61 10.06 13.35
N ARG A 84 8.61 10.84 12.26
CA ARG A 84 9.32 10.48 11.05
C ARG A 84 10.81 10.75 11.18
N ALA A 85 11.63 9.77 10.79
CA ALA A 85 13.07 9.98 10.64
C ALA A 85 13.31 11.01 9.51
N GLN A 86 14.17 12.00 9.77
CA GLN A 86 14.36 13.12 8.82
C GLN A 86 15.08 12.72 7.52
N LYS A 87 15.76 11.57 7.47
CA LYS A 87 16.61 11.19 6.35
C LYS A 87 16.20 9.84 5.77
N LEU A 88 15.77 9.85 4.51
CA LEU A 88 15.62 8.64 3.69
C LEU A 88 17.01 8.10 3.35
N SER A 89 17.13 6.77 3.19
CA SER A 89 18.34 6.22 2.59
C SER A 89 18.51 6.69 1.13
N ASP A 90 19.74 6.76 0.63
CA ASP A 90 20.03 7.20 -0.74
C ASP A 90 19.28 6.36 -1.78
N TYR A 91 19.11 5.08 -1.48
CA TYR A 91 18.40 4.11 -2.31
C TYR A 91 16.90 4.42 -2.40
N VAL A 92 16.29 4.75 -1.27
CA VAL A 92 14.87 5.13 -1.14
C VAL A 92 14.61 6.49 -1.79
N ASP A 93 15.52 7.44 -1.61
CA ASP A 93 15.41 8.76 -2.24
C ASP A 93 15.46 8.68 -3.78
N ARG A 94 16.34 7.84 -4.34
CA ARG A 94 16.37 7.59 -5.79
C ARG A 94 15.06 7.02 -6.32
N ALA A 95 14.50 6.01 -5.63
CA ALA A 95 13.20 5.44 -5.99
C ALA A 95 12.09 6.50 -5.94
N PHE A 96 12.10 7.33 -4.90
CA PHE A 96 11.12 8.40 -4.74
C PHE A 96 11.24 9.47 -5.83
N ARG A 97 12.46 9.85 -6.23
CA ARG A 97 12.70 10.77 -7.35
C ARG A 97 12.13 10.23 -8.66
N LEU A 98 12.30 8.94 -8.94
CA LEU A 98 11.69 8.31 -10.11
C LEU A 98 10.16 8.44 -10.08
N ILE A 99 9.51 8.04 -8.99
CA ILE A 99 8.04 8.08 -8.85
C ILE A 99 7.50 9.52 -8.92
N ARG A 100 8.26 10.50 -8.41
CA ARG A 100 7.87 11.91 -8.52
C ARG A 100 7.96 12.44 -9.95
N LYS A 101 8.96 11.98 -10.72
CA LYS A 101 9.17 12.37 -12.12
C LYS A 101 8.17 11.66 -13.04
N ASP A 102 8.02 10.35 -12.85
CA ASP A 102 7.10 9.48 -13.55
C ASP A 102 5.99 9.07 -12.59
N GLY A 103 4.93 9.88 -12.53
CA GLY A 103 3.75 9.65 -11.69
C GLY A 103 2.96 8.37 -12.02
N THR A 104 3.47 7.53 -12.94
CA THR A 104 2.91 6.25 -13.33
C THR A 104 3.85 5.08 -13.15
N ALA A 105 5.03 5.30 -12.56
CA ALA A 105 6.04 4.26 -12.33
C ALA A 105 5.45 3.05 -11.60
N SER A 106 5.77 1.86 -12.12
CA SER A 106 5.45 0.59 -11.47
C SER A 106 6.58 0.11 -10.56
N SER A 107 6.29 -0.89 -9.72
CA SER A 107 7.33 -1.59 -8.96
C SER A 107 8.41 -2.22 -9.86
N GLY A 108 8.04 -2.66 -11.06
CA GLY A 108 8.98 -3.17 -12.07
C GLY A 108 9.91 -2.08 -12.62
N ASP A 109 9.38 -0.87 -12.83
CA ASP A 109 10.17 0.27 -13.31
C ASP A 109 11.16 0.72 -12.23
N VAL A 110 10.75 0.71 -10.97
CA VAL A 110 11.62 1.00 -9.82
C VAL A 110 12.76 -0.02 -9.73
N ARG A 111 12.48 -1.33 -9.88
CA ARG A 111 13.53 -2.37 -9.93
C ARG A 111 14.56 -2.10 -11.03
N ARG A 112 14.07 -1.88 -12.25
CA ARG A 112 14.91 -1.62 -13.42
C ARG A 112 15.76 -0.37 -13.23
N PHE A 113 15.16 0.71 -12.73
CA PHE A 113 15.84 1.98 -12.50
C PHE A 113 16.92 1.90 -11.42
N LEU A 114 16.70 1.08 -10.39
CA LEU A 114 17.66 0.86 -9.32
C LEU A 114 18.73 -0.18 -9.70
N GLY A 115 18.57 -0.88 -10.82
CA GLY A 115 19.51 -1.89 -11.30
C GLY A 115 19.47 -3.19 -10.49
N VAL A 116 18.31 -3.53 -9.90
CA VAL A 116 18.14 -4.77 -9.15
C VAL A 116 17.42 -5.84 -9.96
N ASP A 117 17.91 -7.06 -9.81
CA ASP A 117 17.42 -8.26 -10.49
C ASP A 117 16.00 -8.66 -10.03
N GLY A 118 15.69 -8.46 -8.74
CA GLY A 118 14.37 -8.79 -8.17
C GLY A 118 14.11 -10.29 -7.95
N MET A 119 15.04 -11.16 -8.34
CA MET A 119 14.93 -12.62 -8.20
C MET A 119 15.30 -13.12 -6.78
N LYS A 120 16.14 -12.38 -6.05
CA LYS A 120 16.51 -12.71 -4.66
C LYS A 120 15.70 -11.90 -3.66
N ARG A 121 15.24 -12.57 -2.59
CA ARG A 121 14.50 -11.97 -1.47
C ARG A 121 15.41 -11.83 -0.24
N PRO A 122 15.31 -10.74 0.54
CA PRO A 122 14.43 -9.59 0.33
C PRO A 122 14.88 -8.73 -0.86
N ASP A 123 13.91 -8.30 -1.66
CA ASP A 123 14.14 -7.48 -2.85
C ASP A 123 14.36 -6.02 -2.42
N PRO A 124 15.53 -5.41 -2.71
CA PRO A 124 15.81 -4.04 -2.30
C PRO A 124 14.80 -3.01 -2.82
N ALA A 125 14.23 -3.22 -4.02
CA ALA A 125 13.20 -2.32 -4.52
C ALA A 125 11.93 -2.40 -3.68
N ASP A 126 11.49 -3.60 -3.30
CA ASP A 126 10.31 -3.77 -2.46
C ASP A 126 10.54 -3.23 -1.04
N LEU A 127 11.75 -3.37 -0.50
CA LEU A 127 12.11 -2.74 0.78
C LEU A 127 12.02 -1.22 0.72
N ALA A 128 12.51 -0.62 -0.37
CA ALA A 128 12.46 0.82 -0.57
C ALA A 128 11.02 1.32 -0.72
N LEU A 129 10.19 0.62 -1.48
CA LEU A 129 8.77 0.93 -1.62
C LEU A 129 8.03 0.81 -0.30
N GLY A 130 8.32 -0.24 0.48
CA GLY A 130 7.79 -0.41 1.83
C GLY A 130 8.17 0.74 2.75
N GLU A 131 9.41 1.25 2.67
CA GLU A 131 9.84 2.44 3.43
C GLU A 131 9.07 3.69 3.01
N LEU A 132 8.91 3.95 1.71
CA LEU A 132 8.13 5.09 1.23
C LEU A 132 6.65 4.99 1.64
N GLN A 133 6.07 3.79 1.68
CA GLN A 133 4.72 3.55 2.18
C GLN A 133 4.62 3.76 3.69
N ARG A 134 5.63 3.32 4.47
CA ARG A 134 5.75 3.59 5.92
C ARG A 134 5.87 5.07 6.22
N ASP A 135 6.53 5.81 5.36
CA ASP A 135 6.65 7.26 5.48
C ASP A 135 5.46 8.01 4.90
N MET A 136 4.46 7.27 4.38
CA MET A 136 3.25 7.80 3.74
C MET A 136 3.59 8.83 2.64
N LEU A 137 4.70 8.60 1.92
CA LEU A 137 5.12 9.40 0.76
C LEU A 137 4.47 8.93 -0.54
N ILE A 138 4.22 7.62 -0.61
CA ILE A 138 3.55 6.97 -1.72
C ILE A 138 2.44 6.07 -1.18
N ASP A 139 1.56 5.69 -2.08
CA ASP A 139 0.68 4.56 -1.91
C ASP A 139 0.61 3.72 -3.19
N ARG A 140 -0.08 2.60 -3.09
CA ARG A 140 -0.37 1.75 -4.24
C ARG A 140 -1.57 2.33 -4.99
N GLY A 141 -1.45 2.48 -6.31
CA GLY A 141 -2.59 2.79 -7.17
C GLY A 141 -3.49 1.57 -7.42
N PRO A 142 -4.67 1.76 -8.03
CA PRO A 142 -5.46 0.63 -8.49
C PRO A 142 -4.64 -0.19 -9.47
N SER A 143 -4.62 -1.50 -9.28
CA SER A 143 -4.12 -2.42 -10.28
C SER A 143 -5.32 -3.10 -10.92
N SER A 144 -5.48 -2.97 -12.23
CA SER A 144 -5.96 -4.14 -12.97
C SER A 144 -4.98 -5.27 -12.69
N VAL A 145 -5.37 -6.53 -12.80
CA VAL A 145 -4.35 -7.57 -12.93
C VAL A 145 -3.87 -7.51 -14.39
N PRO A 146 -2.66 -7.00 -14.72
CA PRO A 146 -2.09 -7.40 -16.00
C PRO A 146 -0.60 -7.76 -15.92
N LYS A 147 -0.12 -8.31 -17.04
CA LYS A 147 1.22 -8.79 -17.38
C LYS A 147 2.41 -7.92 -16.92
N ASN A 148 2.20 -6.65 -16.55
CA ASN A 148 3.24 -5.69 -16.19
C ASN A 148 2.95 -5.01 -14.84
N GLY A 149 3.56 -5.51 -13.75
CA GLY A 149 3.80 -4.79 -12.47
C GLY A 149 2.63 -4.12 -11.74
N ILE A 150 2.91 -3.54 -10.56
CA ILE A 150 1.93 -2.78 -9.76
C ILE A 150 2.24 -1.29 -9.90
N ARG A 151 1.25 -0.47 -10.26
CA ARG A 151 1.41 0.99 -10.39
C ARG A 151 1.43 1.69 -9.03
N LEU A 152 2.34 2.65 -8.86
CA LEU A 152 2.49 3.45 -7.66
C LEU A 152 1.88 4.84 -7.85
N ARG A 153 1.42 5.45 -6.76
CA ARG A 153 0.88 6.82 -6.75
C ARG A 153 1.64 7.68 -5.75
N ARG A 154 1.86 8.94 -6.13
CA ARG A 154 2.43 9.95 -5.22
C ARG A 154 1.33 10.47 -4.31
N ARG A 155 1.64 10.79 -3.06
CA ARG A 155 0.76 11.60 -2.21
C ARG A 155 1.07 13.08 -2.43
N THR A 156 0.14 13.83 -3.04
CA THR A 156 0.16 15.30 -2.99
C THR A 156 -0.20 15.78 -1.59
N ARG A 157 0.48 16.81 -1.09
CA ARG A 157 0.07 17.55 0.11
C ARG A 157 -1.23 18.30 -0.21
N SER A 158 -2.35 17.61 -0.15
CA SER A 158 -3.68 18.20 -0.15
C SER A 158 -4.49 17.36 0.83
N TRP A 159 -4.49 17.83 2.07
CA TRP A 159 -5.37 17.39 3.13
C TRP A 159 -6.58 18.31 3.16
#